data_AF-A0A923X5T9-F1
#
_entry.id   AF-A0A923X5T9-F1
#
_cell.length_a   1.000
_cell.length_b   1.000
_cell.length_c   1.000
_cell.angle_alpha   90.00
_cell.angle_beta   90.00
_cell.angle_gamma   90.00
#
_symmetry.space_group_name_H-M   'P 1'
#
loop_
_entity.id
_entity.type
_entity.pdbx_description
1 polymer ?
#
loop_
_entity_poly.entity_id
_entity_poly.type
_entity_poly.pdbx_seq_one_letter_code
_entity_poly.pdbx_strand_id
1 'polypeptide(L)'
;MSGTSMATPAVAGLIAVVLSKYPNLSTEQIRTVLTQSAVDVDAPGFDVNTGWGRVSAPAAVAKADELFGAKQPEPTPPALAFA
;
A
#
# COMPACT_ATOMS: atom_id res chain seq x y z
N MET A 1 2.06 25.34 1.60
CA MET A 1 2.16 24.15 2.49
C MET A 1 2.86 23.06 1.70
N SER A 2 4.07 22.68 2.08
CA SER A 2 4.91 21.71 1.35
C SER A 2 5.78 20.95 2.34
N GLY A 3 5.95 19.64 2.13
CA GLY A 3 6.82 18.79 2.97
C GLY A 3 6.37 17.34 2.96
N THR A 4 7.29 16.42 3.27
CA THR A 4 7.04 14.97 3.40
C THR A 4 5.94 14.66 4.42
N SER A 5 5.75 15.53 5.41
CA SER A 5 4.65 15.45 6.39
C SER A 5 3.26 15.46 5.76
N MET A 6 3.09 16.01 4.56
CA MET A 6 1.81 15.99 3.83
C MET A 6 1.67 14.74 2.94
N ALA A 7 2.78 14.09 2.58
CA ALA A 7 2.77 12.82 1.86
C ALA A 7 2.34 11.66 2.79
N THR A 8 2.77 11.68 4.06
CA THR A 8 2.41 10.67 5.06
C THR A 8 0.88 10.45 5.21
N PRO A 9 0.05 11.48 5.48
CA PRO A 9 -1.39 11.29 5.60
C PRO A 9 -2.06 10.90 4.27
N ALA A 10 -1.50 11.31 3.12
CA ALA A 10 -2.00 10.89 1.81
C ALA A 10 -1.82 9.38 1.59
N VAL A 11 -0.64 8.85 1.92
CA VAL A 11 -0.38 7.39 1.85
C VAL A 11 -1.24 6.63 2.87
N ALA A 12 -1.37 7.15 4.10
CA ALA A 12 -2.22 6.54 5.12
C ALA A 12 -3.70 6.46 4.69
N GLY A 13 -4.23 7.53 4.08
CA GLY A 13 -5.59 7.55 3.54
C GLY A 13 -5.79 6.54 2.41
N LEU A 14 -4.80 6.38 1.53
CA LEU A 14 -4.84 5.36 0.47
C LEU A 14 -4.86 3.94 1.05
N ILE A 15 -4.01 3.66 2.05
CA ILE A 15 -4.00 2.37 2.75
C ILE A 15 -5.36 2.09 3.38
N ALA A 16 -5.99 3.10 3.99
CA ALA A 16 -7.33 2.95 4.57
C ALA A 16 -8.38 2.55 3.53
N VAL A 17 -8.31 3.09 2.30
CA VAL A 17 -9.21 2.68 1.21
C VAL A 17 -8.96 1.23 0.81
N VAL A 18 -7.71 0.81 0.66
CA VAL A 18 -7.37 -0.59 0.34
C VAL A 18 -7.87 -1.52 1.44
N LEU A 19 -7.65 -1.18 2.72
CA LEU A 19 -8.11 -1.97 3.87
C LEU A 19 -9.63 -2.01 4.00
N SER A 20 -10.36 -0.98 3.54
CA SER A 20 -11.83 -0.99 3.54
C SER A 20 -12.40 -2.09 2.64
N LYS A 21 -11.71 -2.41 1.54
CA LYS A 21 -12.08 -3.50 0.62
C LYS A 21 -11.41 -4.83 1.01
N TYR A 22 -10.19 -4.78 1.52
CA TYR A 22 -9.43 -5.95 1.93
C TYR A 22 -8.97 -5.87 3.40
N PRO A 23 -9.88 -6.08 4.36
CA PRO A 23 -9.58 -5.89 5.79
C PRO A 23 -8.51 -6.83 6.37
N ASN A 24 -8.28 -7.98 5.74
CA ASN A 24 -7.37 -9.02 6.27
C ASN A 24 -5.92 -8.91 5.74
N LEU A 25 -5.60 -7.89 4.93
CA LEU A 25 -4.24 -7.74 4.42
C LEU A 25 -3.26 -7.42 5.56
N SER A 26 -2.14 -8.14 5.59
CA SER A 26 -1.03 -7.85 6.49
C SER A 26 -0.24 -6.61 6.03
N THR A 27 0.55 -6.04 6.93
CA THR A 27 1.41 -4.89 6.61
C THR A 27 2.35 -5.16 5.44
N GLU A 28 2.90 -6.38 5.34
CA GLU A 28 3.77 -6.79 4.23
C GLU A 28 3.02 -6.90 2.90
N GLN A 29 1.77 -7.36 2.93
CA GLN A 29 0.92 -7.43 1.74
C GLN A 29 0.52 -6.05 1.27
N ILE A 30 0.17 -5.15 2.19
CA ILE A 30 -0.10 -3.74 1.88
C ILE A 30 1.14 -3.10 1.27
N ARG A 31 2.32 -3.32 1.87
CA ARG A 31 3.58 -2.83 1.32
C ARG A 31 3.79 -3.34 -0.11
N THR A 32 3.56 -4.62 -0.35
CA THR A 32 3.66 -5.23 -1.69
C THR A 32 2.70 -4.59 -2.69
N VAL A 33 1.44 -4.38 -2.30
CA VAL A 33 0.45 -3.68 -3.15
C VAL A 33 0.94 -2.27 -3.47
N LEU A 34 1.42 -1.52 -2.47
CA LEU A 34 1.90 -0.14 -2.67
C LEU A 34 3.11 -0.09 -3.60
N THR A 35 4.11 -0.96 -3.41
CA THR A 35 5.34 -0.93 -4.22
C THR A 35 5.09 -1.43 -5.65
N GLN A 36 4.20 -2.40 -5.85
CA GLN A 36 3.88 -2.93 -7.19
C GLN A 36 2.84 -2.10 -7.94
N SER A 37 2.10 -1.23 -7.26
CA SER A 37 1.12 -0.32 -7.89
C SER A 37 1.62 1.11 -8.02
N ALA A 38 2.76 1.44 -7.40
CA ALA A 38 3.38 2.74 -7.54
C ALA A 38 3.74 2.99 -8.99
N VAL A 39 3.44 4.20 -9.45
CA VAL A 39 3.80 4.67 -10.78
C VAL A 39 5.18 5.27 -10.68
N ASP A 40 6.15 4.63 -11.31
CA ASP A 40 7.50 5.17 -11.42
C ASP A 40 7.46 6.57 -12.07
N VAL A 41 8.14 7.51 -11.45
CA VAL A 41 8.16 8.92 -11.87
C VAL A 41 9.55 9.38 -12.29
N ASP A 42 10.57 8.55 -12.12
CA ASP A 42 11.96 8.89 -12.45
C ASP A 42 12.65 7.71 -13.14
N ALA A 43 13.73 7.17 -12.57
CA ALA A 43 14.46 6.06 -13.15
C ALA A 43 13.73 4.73 -12.95
N PRO A 44 13.63 3.87 -13.99
CA PRO A 44 13.01 2.55 -13.91
C PRO A 44 13.39 1.76 -12.66
N GLY A 45 12.42 1.50 -11.79
CA GLY A 45 12.55 0.68 -10.60
C GLY A 45 12.63 1.49 -9.31
N PHE A 46 13.44 1.03 -8.35
CA PHE A 46 13.58 1.72 -7.09
C PHE A 46 14.62 2.84 -7.19
N ASP A 47 14.24 4.05 -6.78
CA ASP A 47 15.11 5.21 -6.72
C ASP A 47 15.14 5.81 -5.30
N VAL A 48 16.28 6.42 -4.93
CA VAL A 48 16.47 6.93 -3.56
C VAL A 48 15.63 8.18 -3.24
N ASN A 49 15.09 8.85 -4.26
CA ASN A 49 14.37 10.11 -4.11
C ASN A 49 12.86 9.91 -4.02
N THR A 50 12.31 8.95 -4.78
CA THR A 50 10.87 8.68 -4.91
C THR A 50 10.48 7.25 -4.53
N GLY A 51 11.45 6.40 -4.21
CA GLY A 51 11.21 5.05 -3.74
C GLY A 51 10.79 4.15 -4.89
N TRP A 52 9.54 3.69 -4.86
CA TRP A 52 8.94 2.94 -5.99
C TRP A 52 8.12 3.85 -6.91
N GLY A 53 8.18 5.16 -6.67
CA GLY A 53 7.42 6.18 -7.39
C GLY A 53 6.16 6.64 -6.67
N ARG A 54 5.24 7.20 -7.44
CA ARG A 54 4.03 7.87 -6.94
C ARG A 54 2.91 6.87 -6.66
N VAL A 55 2.38 6.91 -5.44
CA VAL A 55 1.20 6.12 -5.05
C VAL A 55 -0.06 6.55 -5.80
N SER A 56 -0.91 5.58 -6.14
CA SER A 56 -2.17 5.80 -6.84
C SER A 56 -3.25 4.89 -6.27
N ALA A 57 -4.31 5.48 -5.72
CA ALA A 57 -5.42 4.73 -5.13
C ALA A 57 -6.09 3.75 -6.13
N PRO A 58 -6.46 4.14 -7.37
CA PRO A 58 -7.04 3.20 -8.31
C PRO A 58 -6.06 2.08 -8.71
N ALA A 59 -4.77 2.39 -8.85
CA ALA A 59 -3.76 1.37 -9.17
C ALA A 59 -3.55 0.39 -8.00
N ALA A 60 -3.55 0.89 -6.76
CA ALA A 60 -3.40 0.07 -5.56
C ALA A 60 -4.59 -0.87 -5.38
N VAL A 61 -5.83 -0.40 -5.60
CA VAL A 61 -7.02 -1.24 -5.54
C VAL A 61 -6.99 -2.29 -6.65
N ALA A 62 -6.67 -1.90 -7.89
CA ALA A 62 -6.57 -2.85 -9.01
C ALA A 62 -5.48 -3.90 -8.77
N LYS A 63 -4.34 -3.51 -8.21
CA LYS A 63 -3.26 -4.45 -7.86
C LYS A 63 -3.68 -5.36 -6.70
N ALA A 64 -4.40 -4.86 -5.71
CA ALA A 64 -4.96 -5.69 -4.65
C ALA A 64 -6.02 -6.66 -5.18
N ASP A 65 -6.84 -6.26 -6.17
CA ASP A 65 -7.76 -7.16 -6.89
C ASP A 65 -7.00 -8.27 -7.63
N GLU A 66 -5.92 -7.93 -8.34
CA GLU A 66 -5.09 -8.89 -9.06
C GLU A 66 -4.42 -9.91 -8.10
N LEU A 67 -3.92 -9.44 -6.96
CA LEU A 67 -3.20 -10.28 -5.99
C LEU A 67 -4.12 -11.08 -5.05
N PHE A 68 -5.29 -10.54 -4.69
CA PHE A 68 -6.14 -11.06 -3.60
C PHE A 68 -7.64 -11.19 -3.96
N GLY A 69 -8.06 -10.85 -5.19
CA GLY A 69 -9.47 -10.75 -5.59
C GLY A 69 -10.30 -12.03 -5.51
N ALA A 70 -9.67 -13.21 -5.44
CA ALA A 70 -10.37 -14.49 -5.30
C ALA A 70 -10.35 -15.07 -3.87
N LYS A 71 -9.44 -14.60 -3.01
CA LYS A 71 -9.27 -15.12 -1.65
C LYS A 71 -8.46 -14.11 -0.84
N GLN A 72 -9.13 -13.38 0.05
CA GLN A 72 -8.39 -12.66 1.06
C GLN A 72 -7.60 -13.67 1.91
N PRO A 73 -6.36 -13.33 2.27
CA PRO A 73 -5.64 -14.12 3.25
C PRO A 73 -6.50 -14.22 4.51
N GLU A 74 -6.41 -15.37 5.19
CA GLU A 74 -6.99 -15.48 6.53
C GLU A 74 -6.46 -14.33 7.38
N PRO A 75 -7.31 -13.73 8.23
CA PRO A 75 -6.90 -12.62 9.07
C PRO A 75 -5.65 -13.06 9.81
N THR A 76 -4.53 -12.38 9.54
CA THR A 76 -3.29 -12.68 10.26
C THR A 76 -3.62 -12.40 11.73
N PRO A 77 -3.50 -13.41 12.63
CA PRO A 77 -3.78 -13.19 14.04
C PRO A 77 -2.97 -11.98 14.49
N PRO A 78 -3.55 -11.06 15.28
CA PRO A 78 -2.77 -9.95 15.81
C PRO A 78 -1.55 -10.54 16.50
N ALA A 79 -0.35 -10.23 15.98
CA ALA A 79 0.89 -10.64 16.60
C ALA A 79 0.84 -10.09 18.02
N LEU A 80 0.69 -11.02 18.98
CA LEU A 80 0.47 -10.86 20.41
C LEU A 80 0.46 -9.42 20.91
N ALA A 81 -0.71 -9.02 21.43
CA ALA A 81 -0.89 -7.84 22.26
C ALA A 81 0.34 -7.64 23.16
N PHE A 82 1.01 -6.51 22.99
CA PHE A 82 2.04 -6.07 23.92
C PHE A 82 1.40 -5.97 25.32
N ALA A 83 1.79 -6.89 26.20
CA ALA A 83 1.66 -6.74 27.65
C ALA A 83 2.73 -5.78 28.17
#